data_AF-A0A959A3T9-F1
#
_entry.id   AF-A0A959A3T9-F1
#
_cell.length_a   1.000
_cell.length_b   1.000
_cell.length_c   1.000
_cell.angle_alpha   90.00
_cell.angle_beta   90.00
_cell.angle_gamma   90.00
#
_symmetry.space_group_name_H-M   'P 1'
#
loop_
_entity.id
_entity.type
_entity.pdbx_description
1 polymer ?
#
loop_
_entity_poly.entity_id
_entity_poly.type
_entity_poly.pdbx_seq_one_letter_code
_entity_poly.pdbx_strand_id
1 'polypeptide(L)' 'MVAELKELFERDLTQLEKEIDLYKKEEDLWLLPEGISNTGGNLCLHIAGNLQHFIGHVLGGT' A
#
# COMPACT_ATOMS: atom_id res chain seq x y z
N MET A 1 -16.16 -8.45 14.45
CA MET A 1 -15.19 -8.96 13.45
C MET A 1 -14.90 -8.00 12.28
N VAL A 2 -15.93 -7.47 11.58
CA VAL A 2 -15.70 -6.58 10.42
C VAL A 2 -15.19 -5.20 10.83
N ALA A 3 -15.65 -4.65 11.96
CA ALA A 3 -15.22 -3.34 12.45
C ALA A 3 -13.73 -3.33 12.83
N GLU A 4 -13.27 -4.42 13.45
CA GLU A 4 -11.89 -4.64 13.89
C GLU A 4 -10.95 -4.77 12.68
N LEU A 5 -11.40 -5.43 11.61
CA LEU A 5 -10.65 -5.46 10.34
C LEU A 5 -10.60 -4.08 9.69
N LYS A 6 -11.70 -3.33 9.71
CA LYS A 6 -11.72 -1.96 9.18
C LYS A 6 -10.73 -1.07 9.92
N GLU A 7 -10.74 -1.09 11.25
CA GLU A 7 -9.80 -0.34 12.09
C GLU A 7 -8.34 -0.76 11.83
N LEU A 8 -8.10 -2.06 11.65
CA LEU A 8 -6.77 -2.57 11.31
C LEU A 8 -6.28 -2.01 9.96
N PHE A 9 -7.11 -2.10 8.91
CA PHE A 9 -6.77 -1.56 7.60
C PHE A 9 -6.58 -0.04 7.62
N GLU A 10 -7.46 0.70 8.27
CA GLU A 10 -7.34 2.16 8.37
C GLU A 10 -6.04 2.56 9.08
N ARG A 11 -5.71 1.91 10.19
CA ARG A 11 -4.45 2.16 10.91
C ARG A 11 -3.23 1.91 10.03
N ASP A 12 -3.19 0.75 9.37
CA ASP A 12 -2.00 0.32 8.63
C ASP A 12 -1.85 1.06 7.30
N LEU A 13 -2.95 1.43 6.64
CA LEU A 13 -2.91 2.27 5.44
C LEU A 13 -2.52 3.72 5.76
N THR A 14 -2.95 4.25 6.91
CA THR A 14 -2.47 5.56 7.39
C THR A 14 -0.97 5.54 7.69
N GLN A 15 -0.45 4.41 8.18
CA GLN A 15 0.99 4.25 8.42
C GLN A 15 1.75 4.15 7.10
N LEU A 16 1.24 3.40 6.11
CA LEU A 16 1.81 3.33 4.77
C LEU A 16 1.89 4.71 4.10
N GLU A 17 0.83 5.52 4.20
CA GLU A 17 0.82 6.89 3.67
C GLU A 17 1.96 7.73 4.28
N LYS A 18 2.13 7.69 5.61
CA LYS A 18 3.24 8.37 6.29
C LYS A 18 4.60 7.87 5.84
N GLU A 19 4.74 6.57 5.58
CA GLU A 19 6.00 5.99 5.10
C GLU A 19 6.34 6.43 3.68
N ILE A 20 5.33 6.59 2.82
CA ILE A 20 5.48 7.19 1.49
C ILE A 20 5.92 8.65 1.60
N ASP A 21 5.34 9.41 2.54
CA ASP A 21 5.69 10.83 2.76
C ASP A 21 7.13 11.02 3.31
N LEU A 22 7.78 9.98 3.82
CA LEU A 22 9.19 10.05 4.25
C LEU A 22 10.17 10.10 3.08
N TYR A 23 9.74 9.77 1.86
CA TYR A 23 10.56 9.93 0.67
C TYR A 23 10.72 11.41 0.34
N LYS A 24 11.97 11.89 0.30
CA LYS A 24 12.27 13.33 0.10
C LYS A 24 12.02 13.80 -1.33
N LYS A 25 12.02 12.86 -2.28
CA LYS A 25 11.78 13.08 -3.70
C LYS A 25 10.93 11.95 -4.23
N GLU A 26 10.03 12.26 -5.16
CA GLU A 26 9.16 11.26 -5.78
C GLU A 26 9.99 10.20 -6.52
N GLU A 27 11.06 10.60 -7.20
CA GLU A 27 11.94 9.67 -7.91
C GLU A 27 12.51 8.56 -7.01
N ASP A 28 12.72 8.87 -5.72
CA ASP A 28 13.30 7.94 -4.75
C ASP A 28 12.35 6.75 -4.47
N LEU A 29 11.03 6.90 -4.68
CA LEU A 29 10.05 5.81 -4.58
C LEU A 29 10.34 4.69 -5.58
N TRP A 30 10.98 5.03 -6.70
CA TRP A 30 11.17 4.14 -7.85
C TRP A 30 12.60 3.63 -7.98
N LEU A 31 13.49 3.99 -7.05
CA LEU A 31 14.84 3.43 -7.01
C LEU A 31 14.79 2.01 -6.43
N LEU A 32 15.53 1.09 -7.05
CA LEU A 32 15.70 -0.28 -6.58
C LEU A 32 16.96 -0.37 -5.71
N PRO A 33 16.84 -0.49 -4.37
CA PRO A 33 18.01 -0.61 -3.51
C PRO A 33 18.75 -1.92 -3.77
N GLU A 34 20.07 -1.90 -3.60
CA GLU A 34 20.89 -3.11 -3.75
C GLU A 34 20.43 -4.20 -2.75
N GLY A 35 20.27 -5.42 -3.25
CA GLY A 35 19.81 -6.56 -2.45
C GLY A 35 18.30 -6.62 -2.22
N ILE A 36 17.51 -5.69 -2.76
CA ILE A 36 16.04 -5.70 -2.70
C ILE A 36 15.48 -5.95 -4.11
N SER A 37 14.37 -6.68 -4.20
CA SER A 37 13.76 -7.07 -5.48
C SER A 37 12.68 -6.11 -5.98
N ASN A 38 12.20 -5.18 -5.15
CA ASN A 38 11.12 -4.26 -5.47
C ASN A 38 11.41 -2.85 -4.91
N THR A 39 10.96 -1.84 -5.63
CA THR A 39 10.99 -0.44 -5.19
C THR A 39 9.88 -0.19 -4.16
N GLY A 40 10.00 0.88 -3.36
CA GLY A 40 8.95 1.27 -2.41
C GLY A 40 7.63 1.56 -3.12
N GLY A 41 7.69 2.29 -4.25
CA GLY A 41 6.53 2.59 -5.08
C GLY A 41 5.84 1.34 -5.64
N ASN A 42 6.60 0.33 -6.10
CA ASN A 42 6.02 -0.92 -6.58
C ASN A 42 5.28 -1.69 -5.47
N LEU A 43 5.83 -1.72 -4.26
CA LEU A 43 5.15 -2.35 -3.11
C LEU A 43 3.85 -1.62 -2.76
N CYS A 44 3.84 -0.28 -2.80
CA CYS A 44 2.62 0.50 -2.59
C CYS A 44 1.55 0.22 -3.65
N LEU A 45 1.95 0.10 -4.92
CA LEU A 45 1.06 -0.28 -6.01
C LEU A 45 0.49 -1.68 -5.84
N HIS A 46 1.29 -2.65 -5.37
CA HIS A 46 0.79 -3.99 -5.07
C HIS A 46 -0.27 -3.97 -3.96
N ILE A 47 -0.06 -3.18 -2.91
CA ILE A 47 -1.06 -3.02 -1.84
C ILE A 47 -2.35 -2.41 -2.39
N ALA A 48 -2.26 -1.30 -3.13
CA ALA A 48 -3.43 -0.64 -3.72
C ALA A 48 -4.19 -1.56 -4.68
N GLY A 49 -3.48 -2.27 -5.56
CA GLY A 49 -4.07 -3.23 -6.49
C GLY A 49 -4.75 -4.39 -5.77
N ASN A 50 -4.15 -4.92 -4.69
CA ASN A 50 -4.76 -5.96 -3.88
C ASN A 50 -6.05 -5.49 -3.20
N LEU A 51 -6.08 -4.25 -2.67
CA LEU A 51 -7.30 -3.68 -2.10
C LEU A 51 -8.39 -3.51 -3.16
N GLN A 52 -8.04 -3.00 -4.34
CA GLN A 52 -8.98 -2.87 -5.44
C GLN A 52 -9.54 -4.24 -5.85
N HIS A 53 -8.71 -5.28 -5.92
CA HIS A 53 -9.16 -6.62 -6.29
C HIS A 53 -9.98 -7.30 -5.19
N PHE A 54 -9.43 -7.48 -3.99
CA PHE A 54 -10.10 -8.27 -2.95
C PHE A 54 -11.25 -7.53 -2.28
N ILE A 55 -11.13 -6.22 -2.05
CA ILE A 55 -12.19 -5.44 -1.41
C ILE A 55 -13.13 -4.88 -2.46
N GLY A 56 -12.60 -4.18 -3.47
CA GLY A 56 -13.43 -3.57 -4.52
C GLY A 56 -14.16 -4.62 -5.37
N HIS A 57 -13.41 -5.47 -6.05
CA HIS A 57 -13.98 -6.43 -7.00
C HIS A 57 -14.66 -7.62 -6.31
N VAL A 58 -13.95 -8.37 -5.46
CA VAL A 58 -14.48 -9.63 -4.88
C VAL A 58 -15.60 -9.36 -3.86
N LEU A 59 -15.44 -8.38 -2.96
CA LEU A 59 -16.44 -8.08 -1.93
C LEU A 59 -17.43 -6.98 -2.34
N GLY A 60 -16.96 -5.93 -3.03
CA GLY A 60 -17.76 -4.76 -3.41
C GLY A 60 -18.48 -4.90 -4.76
N GLY A 61 -18.07 -5.85 -5.61
CA GLY A 61 -18.68 -6.07 -6.92
C GLY A 61 -18.44 -4.95 -7.94
N THR A 62 -17.41 -4.13 -7.74
CA THR A 62 -17.01 -3.03 -8.64
C THR A 62 -15.85 -3.38 -9.55
#